data_AF-A0A292GNY3-F1
#
_entry.id   AF-A0A292GNY3-F1
#
_cell.length_a   1.000
_cell.length_b   1.000
_cell.length_c   1.000
_cell.angle_alpha   90.00
_cell.angle_beta   90.00
_cell.angle_gamma   90.00
#
_symmetry.space_group_name_H-M   'P 1'
#
loop_
_entity.id
_entity.type
_entity.pdbx_description
1 polymer ?
#
loop_
_entity_poly.entity_id
_entity_poly.type
_entity_poly.pdbx_seq_one_letter_code
_entity_poly.pdbx_strand_id
1 'polypeptide(L)'
;MGRPSKYPDELRERAVRMVAEVRPQYPSQWAAITAVAGMLGIGTPETLRTWIRRSEVDTGQRPGVTTQMAEENKALRKEIAELRRANEILKSAAIFFGAELDRPGRR
;
A
#
# COMPACT_ATOMS: atom_id res chain seq x y z
N MET A 1 -2.81 -10.98 7.47
CA MET A 1 -1.46 -11.01 6.87
C MET A 1 -1.61 -11.59 5.47
N GLY A 2 -1.26 -10.83 4.44
CA GLY A 2 -1.27 -11.34 3.06
C GLY A 2 -0.27 -12.48 2.91
N ARG A 3 -0.55 -13.45 2.03
CA ARG A 3 0.40 -14.50 1.71
C ARG A 3 1.73 -13.87 1.26
N PRO A 4 2.89 -14.35 1.75
CA PRO A 4 4.18 -13.87 1.28
C PRO A 4 4.22 -14.00 -0.25
N SER A 5 4.63 -12.93 -0.92
CA SER A 5 4.76 -12.93 -2.36
C SER A 5 5.69 -14.05 -2.80
N LYS A 6 5.32 -14.76 -3.87
CA LYS A 6 6.18 -15.76 -4.54
C LYS A 6 7.53 -15.17 -4.98
N TYR A 7 7.59 -13.86 -5.21
CA TYR A 7 8.78 -13.13 -5.65
C TYR A 7 9.23 -12.15 -4.57
N PRO A 8 10.48 -12.24 -4.07
CA PRO A 8 11.07 -11.26 -3.16
C PRO A 8 11.14 -9.85 -3.77
N ASP A 9 11.12 -8.80 -2.94
CA ASP A 9 11.14 -7.42 -3.44
C ASP A 9 12.45 -7.09 -4.18
N GLU A 10 13.59 -7.61 -3.73
CA GLU A 10 14.88 -7.47 -4.43
C GLU A 10 14.83 -8.00 -5.87
N LEU A 11 14.13 -9.13 -6.10
CA LEU A 11 13.95 -9.69 -7.43
C LEU A 11 13.08 -8.77 -8.29
N ARG A 12 12.03 -8.18 -7.71
CA ARG A 12 11.14 -7.26 -8.42
C ARG A 12 11.87 -6.00 -8.86
N GLU A 13 12.60 -5.37 -7.95
CA GLU A 13 13.38 -4.16 -8.24
C GLU A 13 14.45 -4.42 -9.30
N ARG A 14 15.18 -5.54 -9.15
CA ARG A 14 16.16 -5.98 -10.14
C ARG A 14 15.53 -6.21 -11.51
N ALA A 15 14.38 -6.87 -11.57
CA ALA A 15 13.70 -7.15 -12.84
C ALA A 15 13.23 -5.87 -13.53
N VAL A 16 12.66 -4.92 -12.79
CA VAL A 16 12.24 -3.61 -13.31
C VAL A 16 13.45 -2.84 -13.86
N ARG A 17 14.56 -2.79 -13.10
CA ARG A 17 15.81 -2.14 -13.54
C ARG A 17 16.36 -2.78 -14.81
N MET A 18 16.45 -4.11 -14.83
CA MET A 18 16.95 -4.86 -15.98
C MET A 18 16.13 -4.59 -17.24
N VAL A 19 14.80 -4.53 -17.15
CA VAL A 19 13.96 -4.17 -18.30
C VAL A 19 14.29 -2.77 -18.81
N ALA A 20 14.49 -1.79 -17.93
CA ALA A 20 14.86 -0.44 -18.33
C ALA A 20 16.23 -0.40 -19.04
N GLU A 21 17.21 -1.17 -18.55
CA GLU A 21 18.55 -1.28 -19.14
C GLU A 21 18.54 -1.92 -20.53
N VAL A 22 17.81 -3.03 -20.70
CA VAL A 22 17.78 -3.74 -21.99
C VAL A 22 16.74 -3.18 -22.96
N ARG A 23 15.81 -2.33 -22.51
CA ARG A 23 14.73 -1.76 -23.34
C ARG A 23 15.18 -1.22 -24.70
N PRO A 24 16.31 -0.50 -24.84
CA PRO A 24 16.77 0.03 -26.13
C PRO A 24 17.20 -1.05 -27.13
N GLN A 25 17.53 -2.26 -26.66
CA GLN A 25 17.98 -3.38 -27.49
C GLN A 25 16.82 -4.16 -28.12
N TYR A 26 15.57 -3.85 -27.74
CA TYR A 26 14.38 -4.56 -28.20
C TYR A 26 13.44 -3.64 -28.99
N PRO A 27 12.70 -4.17 -29.98
CA PRO A 27 11.78 -3.39 -30.81
C PRO A 27 10.60 -2.83 -30.01
N SER A 28 10.21 -3.45 -28.90
CA SER A 28 9.11 -2.99 -28.06
C SER A 28 9.38 -3.23 -26.58
N GLN A 29 8.69 -2.48 -25.72
CA GLN A 29 8.77 -2.67 -24.27
C GLN A 29 8.30 -4.08 -23.89
N TRP A 30 7.28 -4.58 -24.57
CA TRP A 30 6.77 -5.93 -24.35
C TRP A 30 7.79 -7.01 -24.71
N ALA A 31 8.56 -6.82 -25.79
CA ALA A 31 9.63 -7.75 -26.15
C ALA A 31 10.74 -7.80 -25.08
N ALA A 32 11.16 -6.63 -24.57
CA ALA A 32 12.11 -6.56 -23.45
C ALA A 32 11.56 -7.23 -22.18
N ILE A 33 10.30 -6.97 -21.82
CA ILE A 33 9.64 -7.59 -20.67
C ILE A 33 9.59 -9.12 -20.80
N THR A 34 9.23 -9.62 -21.99
CA THR A 34 9.12 -11.07 -22.23
C THR A 34 10.49 -11.75 -22.11
N ALA A 35 11.54 -11.14 -22.67
CA ALA A 35 12.89 -11.66 -22.58
C ALA A 35 13.41 -11.69 -21.13
N VAL A 36 13.24 -10.59 -20.37
CA VAL A 36 13.67 -10.52 -18.96
C VAL A 36 12.86 -11.47 -18.08
N ALA A 37 11.55 -11.60 -18.31
CA ALA A 37 10.72 -12.56 -17.57
C ALA A 37 11.20 -14.00 -17.76
N GLY A 38 11.55 -14.38 -19.00
CA GLY A 38 12.15 -15.68 -19.29
C GLY A 38 13.51 -15.88 -18.62
N MET A 39 14.38 -14.86 -18.67
CA MET A 39 15.72 -14.91 -18.06
C MET A 39 15.68 -15.07 -16.53
N LEU A 40 14.73 -14.41 -15.86
CA LEU A 40 14.60 -14.43 -14.39
C LEU A 40 13.65 -15.51 -13.87
N GLY A 41 13.08 -16.35 -14.75
CA GLY A 41 12.13 -17.39 -14.35
C GLY A 41 10.81 -16.86 -13.79
N ILE A 42 10.39 -15.64 -14.19
CA ILE A 42 9.12 -15.06 -13.79
C ILE A 42 8.02 -15.69 -14.65
N GLY A 43 7.07 -16.37 -14.00
CA GLY A 43 6.11 -17.24 -14.68
C GLY A 43 5.22 -16.57 -15.73
N THR A 44 4.93 -15.26 -15.61
CA THR A 44 4.18 -14.52 -16.64
C THR A 44 4.82 -13.15 -16.91
N PRO A 45 5.00 -12.75 -18.18
CA PRO A 45 5.46 -11.41 -18.55
C PRO A 45 4.53 -10.29 -18.02
N GLU A 46 3.22 -10.56 -17.88
CA GLU A 46 2.27 -9.64 -17.24
C GLU A 46 2.62 -9.31 -15.79
N THR A 47 3.22 -10.23 -15.04
CA THR A 47 3.68 -9.97 -13.67
C THR A 47 4.70 -8.85 -13.67
N LEU A 48 5.71 -8.94 -14.54
CA LEU A 48 6.78 -7.95 -14.66
C LEU A 48 6.25 -6.61 -15.20
N ARG A 49 5.33 -6.65 -16.18
CA ARG A 49 4.64 -5.44 -16.66
C ARG A 49 3.90 -4.70 -15.54
N THR A 50 3.30 -5.44 -14.61
CA THR A 50 2.57 -4.86 -13.48
C THR A 50 3.52 -4.17 -12.51
N TRP A 51 4.69 -4.75 -12.24
CA TRP A 51 5.73 -4.13 -11.41
C TRP A 51 6.29 -2.86 -12.04
N ILE A 52 6.55 -2.88 -13.35
CA ILE A 52 7.00 -1.68 -14.08
C ILE A 52 5.97 -0.57 -13.95
N ARG A 53 4.69 -0.86 -14.21
CA ARG A 53 3.61 0.14 -14.05
C ARG A 53 3.50 0.68 -12.63
N ARG A 54 3.72 -0.18 -11.63
CA ARG A 54 3.72 0.27 -10.23
C ARG A 54 4.89 1.20 -9.97
N SER A 55 6.08 0.86 -10.46
CA SER A 55 7.26 1.71 -10.38
C SER A 55 7.09 3.04 -11.13
N GLU A 56 6.42 3.05 -12.28
CA GLU A 56 6.10 4.29 -13.02
C GLU A 56 5.18 5.20 -12.21
N VAL A 57 4.20 4.64 -11.49
CA VAL A 57 3.33 5.39 -10.59
C VAL A 57 4.12 5.92 -9.39
N ASP A 58 4.92 5.07 -8.76
CA ASP A 58 5.69 5.43 -7.56
C ASP A 58 6.79 6.47 -7.84
N THR A 59 7.32 6.51 -9.07
CA THR A 59 8.29 7.53 -9.53
C THR A 59 7.64 8.76 -10.16
N GLY A 60 6.31 8.82 -10.25
CA GLY A 60 5.57 9.94 -10.83
C GLY A 60 5.60 10.03 -12.36
N GLN A 61 6.16 9.03 -13.05
CA GLN A 61 6.11 8.92 -14.52
C GLN A 61 4.69 8.65 -15.03
N ARG A 62 3.83 8.11 -14.17
CA ARG A 62 2.43 7.82 -14.47
C ARG A 62 1.51 8.32 -13.35
N PRO A 63 0.35 8.92 -13.67
CA PRO A 63 -0.62 9.29 -12.63
C PRO A 63 -1.15 8.05 -11.91
N GLY A 64 -1.29 8.15 -10.59
CA GLY A 64 -1.85 7.12 -9.74
C GLY A 64 -1.55 7.37 -8.25
N VAL A 65 -2.09 6.50 -7.39
CA VAL A 65 -1.80 6.52 -5.95
C VAL A 65 -0.52 5.72 -5.71
N THR A 66 0.51 6.39 -5.19
CA THR A 66 1.79 5.74 -4.88
C THR A 66 1.65 4.75 -3.73
N THR A 67 2.60 3.83 -3.62
CA THR A 67 2.68 2.87 -2.51
C THR A 67 2.80 3.58 -1.17
N GLN A 68 3.60 4.64 -1.11
CA GLN A 68 3.74 5.46 0.09
C GLN A 68 2.41 6.12 0.48
N MET A 69 1.73 6.77 -0.47
CA MET A 69 0.43 7.42 -0.20
C MET A 69 -0.64 6.41 0.24
N ALA A 70 -0.63 5.19 -0.29
CA ALA A 70 -1.56 4.15 0.10
C ALA A 70 -1.32 3.66 1.54
N GLU A 71 -0.06 3.44 1.92
CA GLU A 71 0.29 3.04 3.29
C GLU A 71 0.01 4.14 4.31
N GLU A 72 0.31 5.40 3.97
CA GLU A 72 -0.02 6.55 4.81
C GLU A 72 -1.53 6.69 5.02
N ASN A 73 -2.33 6.59 3.94
CA ASN A 73 -3.79 6.61 4.04
C ASN A 73 -4.32 5.49 4.96
N LYS A 74 -3.71 4.31 4.91
CA LYS A 74 -4.09 3.18 5.76
C LYS A 74 -3.73 3.44 7.23
N ALA A 75 -2.55 3.99 7.50
CA ALA A 75 -2.13 4.38 8.84
C ALA A 75 -3.06 5.45 9.44
N LEU A 76 -3.33 6.51 8.68
CA LEU A 76 -4.24 7.59 9.08
C LEU A 76 -5.66 7.08 9.33
N ARG A 77 -6.18 6.18 8.48
CA ARG A 77 -7.50 5.55 8.71
C ARG A 77 -7.55 4.77 10.02
N LYS A 78 -6.47 4.08 10.38
CA LYS A 78 -6.37 3.36 11.65
C LYS A 78 -6.38 4.34 12.83
N GLU A 79 -5.56 5.39 12.75
CA GLU A 79 -5.47 6.42 13.78
C GLU A 79 -6.82 7.13 13.98
N ILE A 80 -7.49 7.54 12.90
CA ILE A 80 -8.84 8.14 12.97
C ILE A 80 -9.83 7.18 13.64
N ALA A 81 -9.77 5.88 13.35
CA ALA A 81 -10.66 4.91 13.99
C ALA A 81 -10.38 4.77 15.50
N GLU A 82 -9.12 4.79 15.91
CA GLU A 82 -8.71 4.76 17.31
C GLU A 82 -9.11 6.03 18.05
N LEU A 83 -8.88 7.20 17.46
CA LEU A 83 -9.29 8.49 18.01
C LEU A 83 -10.80 8.60 18.17
N ARG A 84 -11.57 8.13 17.17
CA ARG A 84 -13.04 8.08 17.27
C ARG A 84 -13.49 7.17 18.40
N ARG A 85 -12.89 5.99 18.55
CA ARG A 85 -13.20 5.08 19.66
C ARG A 85 -12.92 5.74 21.02
N ALA A 86 -11.76 6.38 21.17
CA ALA A 86 -11.40 7.08 22.41
C ALA A 86 -12.38 8.21 22.72
N ASN A 87 -12.76 9.00 21.72
CA ASN A 87 -13.71 10.09 21.87
C ASN A 87 -15.08 9.60 22.34
N GLU A 88 -15.58 8.48 21.79
CA GLU A 88 -16.85 7.88 22.24
C GLU A 88 -16.80 7.37 23.68
N ILE A 89 -15.68 6.81 24.13
CA ILE A 89 -15.48 6.42 25.53
C ILE A 89 -15.55 7.67 26.43
N LEU A 90 -14.86 8.74 26.06
CA LEU A 90 -14.84 9.98 26.84
C LEU A 90 -16.22 10.64 26.92
N LYS A 91 -16.96 10.69 25.81
CA LYS A 91 -18.35 11.18 25.80
C LYS A 91 -19.25 10.34 26.69
N SER A 92 -19.14 9.01 26.61
CA SER A 92 -19.93 8.10 27.44
C SER A 92 -19.64 8.30 28.93
N ALA A 93 -18.36 8.46 29.30
CA ALA A 93 -17.96 8.76 30.67
C ALA A 93 -18.49 10.13 31.13
N ALA A 94 -18.41 11.17 30.30
CA ALA A 94 -18.94 12.49 30.62
C ALA A 94 -20.45 12.48 30.86
N ILE A 95 -21.21 11.73 30.05
CA ILE A 95 -22.66 11.54 30.25
C ILE A 95 -22.93 10.82 31.57
N PHE A 96 -22.20 9.73 31.85
CA PHE A 96 -22.34 8.97 33.08
C PHE A 96 -22.11 9.83 34.32
N PHE A 97 -20.97 10.56 34.37
CA PHE A 97 -20.64 11.41 35.51
C PHE A 97 -21.55 12.64 35.62
N GLY A 98 -21.99 13.22 34.49
CA GLY A 98 -22.99 14.29 34.51
C GLY A 98 -24.32 13.85 35.13
N ALA A 99 -24.79 12.65 34.78
CA ALA A 99 -26.01 12.07 35.35
C ALA A 99 -25.85 11.68 36.83
N GLU A 100 -24.64 11.34 37.29
CA GLU A 100 -24.34 11.08 38.70
C GLU A 100 -24.39 12.36 39.55
N LEU A 101 -23.88 13.49 39.01
CA LEU A 101 -23.89 14.79 39.68
C LEU A 101 -25.32 15.37 39.85
N ASP A 102 -26.22 15.11 38.90
CA ASP A 102 -27.62 15.59 38.95
C ASP A 102 -28.53 14.74 39.87
N ARG A 103 -28.02 13.65 40.47
CA ARG A 103 -28.79 12.84 41.41
C ARG A 103 -28.71 13.46 42.81
N PRO A 104 -29.81 13.99 43.38
CA PRO A 104 -29.78 14.49 44.75
C PRO A 104 -29.43 13.31 45.67
N GLY A 105 -28.36 13.48 46.45
CA GLY A 105 -27.93 12.48 47.44
C GLY A 105 -29.12 12.13 48.33
N ARG A 106 -29.48 10.86 48.36
CA ARG A 106 -30.48 10.35 49.31
C ARG A 106 -29.91 10.58 50.72
N ARG A 107 -30.39 11.63 51.38
CA ARG A 107 -30.29 11.78 52.84
C ARG A 107 -31.26 10.80 53.51
#